data_AF-A0A368U3T3-F1
#
_entry.id   AF-A0A368U3T3-F1
#
_cell.length_a   1.000
_cell.length_b   1.000
_cell.length_c   1.000
_cell.angle_alpha   90.00
_cell.angle_beta   90.00
_cell.angle_gamma   90.00
#
_symmetry.space_group_name_H-M   'P 1'
#
loop_
_entity.id
_entity.type
_entity.pdbx_description
1 polymer ?
#
loop_
_entity_poly.entity_id
_entity_poly.type
_entity_poly.pdbx_seq_one_letter_code
_entity_poly.pdbx_strand_id
1 'polypeptide(L)'
;MRKERLIVPLLVLLLLAWLAGQAISSYFFEREMVRTLDDLEARGELVVTRSEVEQGWWSSTGRIHLAPLLGDVWQLEFTYRARHGVLNTHLNGEAMLRHGPDAAQLFGDLMASSPPLWQASYHTLTGTLEGGLRLSPLRITQQDRELVFDGGRLHVSGEQGDWRLRAHLDAWRLTDGVASLSIGPSTLNSHYAYTEDAHAFTQEDRLQVESMAWRQPELSLDASNLRVTNRTALDERELRMQLDIDLGEVQTAGQVLLTGELALELSRLNADALRASMSRLRELAASGHHQLDRRELLAQLEPHMLQVLQDSPRLDLLNLQLDSPMMGLSAHVDGSLFFDGRRLDELRLVDIDDPDMRERWRRRLDGDFTWYDLPTVAALWLGLPLDTRTLEVDVGRGQVRVNSRSLPQLWR
;
A
#
# COMPACT_ATOMS: atom_id res chain seq x y z
N MET A 1 45.60 53.32 -8.63
CA MET A 1 44.12 53.32 -8.78
C MET A 1 43.64 52.43 -9.95
N ARG A 2 43.89 51.10 -9.95
CA ARG A 2 43.45 50.22 -11.07
C ARG A 2 42.97 48.81 -10.71
N LYS A 3 42.99 48.40 -9.43
CA LYS A 3 42.46 47.08 -8.97
C LYS A 3 41.01 47.15 -8.47
N GLU A 4 40.59 48.28 -7.91
CA GLU A 4 39.21 48.48 -7.41
C GLU A 4 38.15 48.53 -8.53
N ARG A 5 38.54 48.92 -9.76
CA ARG A 5 37.62 49.02 -10.92
C ARG A 5 37.26 47.66 -11.55
N LEU A 6 37.97 46.58 -11.22
CA LEU A 6 37.68 45.22 -11.71
C LEU A 6 36.89 44.38 -10.70
N ILE A 7 36.95 44.74 -9.41
CA ILE A 7 36.21 44.05 -8.34
C ILE A 7 34.71 44.31 -8.47
N VAL A 8 34.32 45.55 -8.76
CA VAL A 8 32.92 45.94 -8.94
C VAL A 8 32.24 45.18 -10.11
N PRO A 9 32.78 45.16 -11.34
CA PRO A 9 32.16 44.40 -12.43
C PRO A 9 32.20 42.89 -12.21
N LEU A 10 33.21 42.37 -11.50
CA LEU A 10 33.26 40.95 -11.12
C LEU A 10 32.15 40.60 -10.11
N LEU A 11 31.93 41.45 -9.10
CA LEU A 11 30.85 41.28 -8.12
C LEU A 11 29.47 41.43 -8.75
N VAL A 12 29.31 42.36 -9.70
CA VAL A 12 28.07 42.53 -10.46
C VAL A 12 27.80 41.29 -11.33
N LEU A 13 28.84 40.72 -11.96
CA LEU A 13 28.69 39.51 -12.77
C LEU A 13 28.38 38.28 -11.90
N LEU A 14 29.00 38.15 -10.73
CA LEU A 14 28.67 37.13 -9.72
C LEU A 14 27.24 37.28 -9.21
N LEU A 15 26.80 38.52 -8.94
CA LEU A 15 25.43 38.82 -8.51
C LEU A 15 24.42 38.47 -9.61
N LEU A 16 24.70 38.83 -10.87
CA LEU A 16 23.84 38.49 -12.01
C LEU A 16 23.80 36.98 -12.26
N ALA A 17 24.94 36.28 -12.16
CA ALA A 17 24.99 34.82 -12.27
C ALA A 17 24.24 34.14 -11.12
N TRP A 18 24.32 34.70 -9.91
CA TRP A 18 23.59 34.21 -8.74
C TRP A 18 22.07 34.43 -8.87
N LEU A 19 21.65 35.64 -9.30
CA LEU A 19 20.25 35.95 -9.59
C LEU A 19 19.68 35.10 -10.73
N ALA A 20 20.47 34.87 -11.80
CA ALA A 20 20.08 34.00 -12.91
C ALA A 20 19.96 32.54 -12.45
N GLY A 21 20.95 32.03 -11.70
CA GLY A 21 20.90 30.69 -11.12
C GLY A 21 19.69 30.50 -10.21
N GLN A 22 19.32 31.54 -9.47
CA GLN A 22 18.16 31.51 -8.58
C GLN A 22 16.81 31.57 -9.31
N ALA A 23 16.69 32.39 -10.36
CA ALA A 23 15.51 32.41 -11.21
C ALA A 23 15.33 31.08 -11.96
N ILE A 24 16.43 30.49 -12.43
CA ILE A 24 16.46 29.18 -13.08
C ILE A 24 16.04 28.09 -12.09
N SER A 25 16.56 28.11 -10.87
CA SER A 25 16.22 27.14 -9.82
C SER A 25 14.74 27.21 -9.42
N SER A 26 14.19 28.42 -9.24
CA SER A 26 12.76 28.65 -9.02
C SER A 26 11.90 28.09 -10.17
N TYR A 27 12.29 28.32 -11.42
CA TYR A 27 11.57 27.81 -12.59
C TYR A 27 11.61 26.28 -12.68
N PHE A 28 12.79 25.68 -12.51
CA PHE A 28 12.92 24.22 -12.52
C PHE A 28 12.15 23.57 -11.38
N PHE A 29 12.20 24.15 -10.19
CA PHE A 29 11.41 23.67 -9.05
C PHE A 29 9.92 23.69 -9.34
N GLU A 30 9.36 24.79 -9.84
CA GLU A 30 7.92 24.87 -10.14
C GLU A 30 7.51 23.87 -11.22
N ARG A 31 8.33 23.70 -12.24
CA ARG A 31 8.12 22.71 -13.29
C ARG A 31 8.14 21.28 -12.72
N GLU A 32 9.12 20.98 -11.87
CA GLU A 32 9.27 19.65 -11.28
C GLU A 32 8.20 19.35 -10.24
N MET A 33 7.74 20.37 -9.50
CA MET A 33 6.62 20.28 -8.56
C MET A 33 5.34 19.89 -9.30
N VAL A 34 4.99 20.62 -10.37
CA VAL A 34 3.80 20.30 -11.18
C VAL A 34 3.91 18.88 -11.73
N ARG A 35 5.06 18.51 -12.30
CA ARG A 35 5.28 17.15 -12.82
C ARG A 35 5.22 16.07 -11.76
N THR A 36 5.77 16.29 -10.57
CA THR A 36 5.71 15.30 -9.48
C THR A 36 4.27 15.10 -9.00
N LEU A 37 3.46 16.17 -8.98
CA LEU A 37 2.05 16.09 -8.65
C LEU A 37 1.25 15.38 -9.74
N ASP A 38 1.54 15.67 -11.02
CA ASP A 38 0.95 14.97 -12.17
C ASP A 38 1.33 13.48 -12.16
N ASP A 39 2.58 13.14 -11.83
CA ASP A 39 3.06 11.76 -11.69
C ASP A 39 2.40 11.04 -10.50
N LEU A 40 2.17 11.74 -9.39
CA LEU A 40 1.44 11.20 -8.23
C LEU A 40 -0.03 10.92 -8.58
N GLU A 41 -0.64 11.81 -9.36
CA GLU A 41 -2.00 11.62 -9.89
C GLU A 41 -2.04 10.49 -10.95
N ALA A 42 -0.98 10.34 -11.75
CA ALA A 42 -0.87 9.27 -12.75
C ALA A 42 -0.82 7.86 -12.15
N ARG A 43 -0.36 7.70 -10.90
CA ARG A 43 -0.45 6.44 -10.14
C ARG A 43 -1.90 5.99 -9.91
N GLY A 44 -2.86 6.90 -10.05
CA GLY A 44 -4.27 6.57 -10.18
C GLY A 44 -4.94 6.12 -8.90
N GLU A 45 -4.48 6.60 -7.74
CA GLU A 45 -5.13 6.38 -6.44
C GLU A 45 -5.70 7.68 -5.84
N LEU A 46 -5.22 8.85 -6.29
CA LEU A 46 -5.43 10.14 -5.63
C LEU A 46 -5.74 11.25 -6.65
N VAL A 47 -6.61 12.18 -6.26
CA VAL A 47 -6.76 13.48 -6.91
C VAL A 47 -5.84 14.46 -6.21
N VAL A 48 -5.02 15.16 -6.99
CA VAL A 48 -4.03 16.10 -6.49
C VAL A 48 -4.39 17.49 -6.99
N THR A 49 -4.71 18.41 -6.09
CA THR A 49 -4.96 19.81 -6.47
C THR A 49 -4.04 20.75 -5.73
N ARG A 50 -3.62 21.82 -6.41
CA ARG A 50 -2.77 22.86 -5.84
C ARG A 50 -3.54 24.17 -5.79
N SER A 51 -3.60 24.80 -4.61
CA SER A 51 -4.32 26.06 -4.40
C SER A 51 -3.45 27.10 -3.68
N GLU A 52 -3.92 28.35 -3.66
CA GLU A 52 -3.27 29.47 -2.95
C GLU A 52 -1.79 29.65 -3.33
N VAL A 53 -1.47 29.47 -4.61
CA VAL A 53 -0.09 29.49 -5.09
C VAL A 53 0.40 30.92 -5.23
N GLU A 54 1.40 31.28 -4.43
CA GLU A 54 2.18 32.51 -4.62
C GLU A 54 3.58 32.13 -5.11
N GLN A 55 3.88 32.48 -6.36
CA GLN A 55 5.20 32.25 -6.96
C GLN A 55 6.09 33.48 -6.79
N GLY A 56 7.33 33.24 -6.39
CA GLY A 56 8.32 34.28 -6.17
C GLY A 56 9.72 33.74 -6.38
N TRP A 57 10.66 34.63 -6.71
CA TRP A 57 12.04 34.25 -7.06
C TRP A 57 12.84 33.72 -5.86
N TRP A 58 12.47 34.15 -4.65
CA TRP A 58 13.16 33.81 -3.40
C TRP A 58 12.41 32.76 -2.58
N SER A 59 11.09 32.83 -2.65
CA SER A 59 10.20 31.94 -1.95
C SER A 59 8.94 31.72 -2.75
N SER A 60 8.35 30.55 -2.60
CA SER A 60 7.03 30.26 -3.13
C SER A 60 6.21 29.56 -2.06
N THR A 61 4.92 29.85 -2.00
CA THR A 61 4.01 29.26 -1.03
C THR A 61 2.80 28.69 -1.72
N GLY A 62 2.09 27.82 -1.01
CA GLY A 62 0.79 27.33 -1.45
C GLY A 62 0.38 26.12 -0.66
N ARG A 63 -0.67 25.46 -1.16
CA ARG A 63 -1.26 24.29 -0.53
C ARG A 63 -1.46 23.20 -1.57
N ILE A 64 -1.16 21.97 -1.17
CA ILE A 64 -1.41 20.76 -1.94
C ILE A 64 -2.51 20.00 -1.22
N HIS A 65 -3.58 19.67 -1.92
CA HIS A 65 -4.66 18.85 -1.42
C HIS A 65 -4.60 17.49 -2.11
N LEU A 66 -4.56 16.44 -1.31
CA LEU A 66 -4.72 15.07 -1.75
C LEU A 66 -6.09 14.58 -1.27
N ALA A 67 -6.87 14.03 -2.19
CA ALA A 67 -8.13 13.39 -1.88
C ALA A 67 -8.19 12.03 -2.59
N PRO A 68 -8.94 11.05 -2.08
CA PRO A 68 -9.19 9.83 -2.82
C PRO A 68 -9.94 10.15 -4.13
N LEU A 69 -9.72 9.33 -5.18
CA LEU A 69 -10.42 9.50 -6.47
C LEU A 69 -11.95 9.42 -6.35
N LEU A 70 -12.45 8.72 -5.34
CA LEU A 70 -13.86 8.46 -5.14
C LEU A 70 -14.25 8.65 -3.67
N GLY A 71 -15.31 9.43 -3.46
CA GLY A 71 -15.84 9.75 -2.13
C GLY A 71 -15.06 10.83 -1.38
N ASP A 72 -15.68 11.36 -0.32
CA ASP A 72 -15.11 12.44 0.50
C ASP A 72 -14.73 11.93 1.91
N VAL A 73 -14.14 10.74 1.97
CA VAL A 73 -13.85 10.05 3.25
C VAL A 73 -12.73 10.75 4.01
N TRP A 74 -11.73 11.25 3.29
CA TRP A 74 -10.60 11.97 3.85
C TRP A 74 -10.04 12.97 2.84
N GLN A 75 -9.42 14.05 3.33
CA GLN A 75 -8.66 14.99 2.52
C GLN A 75 -7.41 15.38 3.29
N LEU A 76 -6.24 15.28 2.65
CA LEU A 76 -4.96 15.63 3.23
C LEU A 76 -4.45 16.92 2.61
N GLU A 77 -4.25 17.94 3.44
CA GLU A 77 -3.82 19.28 3.03
C GLU A 77 -2.38 19.52 3.52
N PHE A 78 -1.44 19.67 2.59
CA PHE A 78 -0.07 20.07 2.86
C PHE A 78 0.12 21.55 2.54
N THR A 79 0.36 22.35 3.57
CA THR A 79 0.89 23.70 3.35
C THR A 79 2.37 23.59 3.01
N TYR A 80 2.86 24.39 2.06
CA TYR A 80 4.29 24.49 1.78
C TYR A 80 4.77 25.94 1.72
N ARG A 81 5.99 26.14 2.19
CA ARG A 81 6.82 27.32 1.94
C ARG A 81 8.16 26.84 1.38
N ALA A 82 8.33 27.03 0.09
CA ALA A 82 9.58 26.81 -0.62
C ALA A 82 10.48 28.05 -0.49
N ARG A 83 11.75 27.85 -0.16
CA ARG A 83 12.82 28.86 -0.18
C ARG A 83 13.83 28.44 -1.25
N HIS A 84 13.93 29.25 -2.29
CA HIS A 84 14.75 28.96 -3.47
C HIS A 84 16.18 29.42 -3.23
N GLY A 85 17.11 28.49 -3.23
CA GLY A 85 18.54 28.74 -3.38
C GLY A 85 18.99 28.57 -4.83
N VAL A 86 20.29 28.73 -5.07
CA VAL A 86 20.88 28.59 -6.42
C VAL A 86 20.89 27.14 -6.89
N LEU A 87 21.14 26.20 -5.98
CA LEU A 87 21.31 24.77 -6.29
C LEU A 87 20.30 23.87 -5.57
N ASN A 88 19.61 24.41 -4.57
CA ASN A 88 18.68 23.69 -3.72
C ASN A 88 17.47 24.55 -3.38
N THR A 89 16.32 23.91 -3.26
CA THR A 89 15.08 24.52 -2.78
C THR A 89 14.63 23.78 -1.53
N HIS A 90 14.54 24.49 -0.41
CA HIS A 90 14.05 23.93 0.84
C HIS A 90 12.57 24.21 1.01
N LEU A 91 11.80 23.18 1.34
CA LEU A 91 10.38 23.24 1.61
C LEU A 91 10.11 22.90 3.07
N ASN A 92 9.14 23.58 3.65
CA ASN A 92 8.58 23.20 4.93
C ASN A 92 7.11 23.56 5.03
N GLY A 93 6.39 22.87 5.91
CA GLY A 93 5.04 23.23 6.27
C GLY A 93 4.38 22.22 7.18
N GLU A 94 3.06 22.26 7.20
CA GLU A 94 2.19 21.44 8.04
C GLU A 94 1.33 20.53 7.17
N ALA A 95 1.09 19.32 7.65
CA ALA A 95 0.18 18.36 7.03
C ALA A 95 -1.07 18.24 7.89
N MET A 96 -2.23 18.60 7.33
CA MET A 96 -3.52 18.60 8.00
C MET A 96 -4.40 17.53 7.39
N LEU A 97 -4.88 16.60 8.21
CA LEU A 97 -5.87 15.60 7.79
C LEU A 97 -7.27 16.13 8.12
N ARG A 98 -8.15 16.12 7.13
CA ARG A 98 -9.58 16.41 7.24
C ARG A 98 -10.36 15.13 7.00
N HIS A 99 -11.45 14.93 7.74
CA HIS A 99 -12.24 13.70 7.66
C HIS A 99 -13.73 13.99 7.52
N GLY A 100 -14.39 13.19 6.67
CA GLY A 100 -15.83 13.21 6.46
C GLY A 100 -16.34 14.34 5.55
N PRO A 101 -17.64 14.32 5.19
CA PRO A 101 -18.24 15.24 4.23
C PRO A 101 -18.24 16.70 4.72
N ASP A 102 -18.19 16.92 6.03
CA ASP A 102 -18.09 18.26 6.64
C ASP A 102 -16.64 18.78 6.71
N ALA A 103 -15.66 18.00 6.24
CA ALA A 103 -14.23 18.30 6.24
C ALA A 103 -13.69 18.74 7.61
N ALA A 104 -14.17 18.09 8.69
CA ALA A 104 -13.76 18.37 10.06
C ALA A 104 -12.26 18.14 10.23
N GLN A 105 -11.56 19.05 10.93
CA GLN A 105 -10.12 18.96 11.10
C GLN A 105 -9.79 17.87 12.13
N LEU A 106 -8.96 16.90 11.74
CA LEU A 106 -8.56 15.84 12.64
C LEU A 106 -7.71 16.40 13.80
N PHE A 107 -6.80 17.32 13.49
CA PHE A 107 -5.94 18.00 14.46
C PHE A 107 -6.61 19.30 14.92
N GLY A 108 -6.84 19.45 16.22
CA GLY A 108 -7.57 20.58 16.80
C GLY A 108 -9.00 20.21 17.19
N ASP A 109 -9.86 19.92 16.22
CA ASP A 109 -11.29 19.68 16.48
C ASP A 109 -11.56 18.29 17.06
N LEU A 110 -10.95 17.25 16.46
CA LEU A 110 -11.14 15.85 16.87
C LEU A 110 -10.03 15.32 17.77
N MET A 111 -8.83 15.92 17.73
CA MET A 111 -7.68 15.52 18.53
C MET A 111 -6.96 16.73 19.12
N ALA A 112 -6.61 16.66 20.40
CA ALA A 112 -5.82 17.70 21.10
C ALA A 112 -4.31 17.62 20.77
N SER A 113 -3.97 17.52 19.48
CA SER A 113 -2.58 17.41 19.00
C SER A 113 -2.33 18.39 17.85
N SER A 114 -1.12 18.93 17.78
CA SER A 114 -0.71 19.80 16.68
C SER A 114 -0.55 19.01 15.37
N PRO A 115 -0.82 19.64 14.21
CA PRO A 115 -0.57 19.03 12.90
C PRO A 115 0.90 18.61 12.76
N PRO A 116 1.19 17.47 12.12
CA PRO A 116 2.56 17.06 11.86
C PRO A 116 3.27 18.04 10.92
N LEU A 117 4.54 18.31 11.25
CA LEU A 117 5.43 19.12 10.44
C LEU A 117 6.13 18.24 9.41
N TRP A 118 6.26 18.78 8.20
CA TRP A 118 7.04 18.16 7.14
C TRP A 118 8.06 19.14 6.58
N GLN A 119 9.15 18.57 6.07
CA GLN A 119 10.23 19.29 5.44
C GLN A 119 10.67 18.53 4.18
N ALA A 120 11.07 19.23 3.15
CA ALA A 120 11.68 18.61 1.99
C ALA A 120 12.80 19.49 1.42
N SER A 121 13.67 18.89 0.62
CA SER A 121 14.74 19.57 -0.10
C SER A 121 14.78 19.02 -1.51
N TYR A 122 14.70 19.92 -2.48
CA TYR A 122 14.86 19.62 -3.89
C TYR A 122 16.23 20.09 -4.36
N HIS A 123 17.01 19.22 -4.98
CA HIS A 123 18.34 19.53 -5.48
C HIS A 123 18.28 19.73 -7.00
N THR A 124 18.40 20.97 -7.45
CA THR A 124 18.14 21.38 -8.84
C THR A 124 19.08 20.73 -9.87
N LEU A 125 20.34 20.45 -9.49
CA LEU A 125 21.33 19.85 -10.40
C LEU A 125 21.15 18.35 -10.58
N THR A 126 20.70 17.65 -9.54
CA THR A 126 20.52 16.19 -9.55
C THR A 126 19.09 15.78 -9.84
N GLY A 127 18.12 16.69 -9.70
CA GLY A 127 16.69 16.37 -9.81
C GLY A 127 16.17 15.56 -8.62
N THR A 128 16.95 15.46 -7.53
CA THR A 128 16.58 14.62 -6.39
C THR A 128 15.74 15.38 -5.38
N LEU A 129 14.66 14.75 -4.92
CA LEU A 129 13.80 15.22 -3.85
C LEU A 129 14.04 14.38 -2.60
N GLU A 130 14.21 15.03 -1.46
CA GLU A 130 14.32 14.40 -0.15
C GLU A 130 13.29 15.03 0.78
N GLY A 131 12.35 14.24 1.28
CA GLY A 131 11.28 14.65 2.19
C GLY A 131 11.36 13.93 3.53
N GLY A 132 10.88 14.59 4.58
CA GLY A 132 10.74 14.05 5.92
C GLY A 132 9.45 14.52 6.56
N LEU A 133 8.65 13.58 7.07
CA LEU A 133 7.45 13.85 7.84
C LEU A 133 7.64 13.26 9.25
N ARG A 134 7.40 14.07 10.28
CA ARG A 134 7.43 13.61 11.67
C ARG A 134 6.01 13.56 12.21
N LEU A 135 5.59 12.37 12.62
CA LEU A 135 4.31 12.15 13.27
C LEU A 135 4.49 12.36 14.78
N SER A 136 3.65 13.21 15.35
CA SER A 136 3.58 13.41 16.79
C SER A 136 2.84 12.26 17.46
N PRO A 137 3.16 11.94 18.72
CA PRO A 137 2.35 11.02 19.50
C PRO A 137 0.90 11.51 19.56
N LEU A 138 -0.05 10.59 19.47
CA LEU A 138 -1.47 10.90 19.56
C LEU A 138 -2.20 9.86 20.40
N ARG A 139 -3.31 10.32 21.00
CA ARG A 139 -4.23 9.48 21.74
C ARG A 139 -5.64 9.81 21.29
N ILE A 140 -6.33 8.81 20.76
CA ILE A 140 -7.72 8.91 20.35
C ILE A 140 -8.53 8.07 21.32
N THR A 141 -9.52 8.68 21.96
CA THR A 141 -10.44 7.99 22.85
C THR A 141 -11.85 8.15 22.32
N GLN A 142 -12.51 7.02 22.05
CA GLN A 142 -13.90 6.99 21.58
C GLN A 142 -14.66 5.94 22.39
N GLN A 143 -15.54 6.40 23.27
CA GLN A 143 -16.28 5.54 24.20
C GLN A 143 -15.30 4.67 25.03
N ASP A 144 -15.37 3.34 24.90
CA ASP A 144 -14.50 2.38 25.58
C ASP A 144 -13.24 2.01 24.76
N ARG A 145 -13.08 2.60 23.56
CA ARG A 145 -11.94 2.36 22.68
C ARG A 145 -10.87 3.43 22.84
N GLU A 146 -9.64 3.01 22.99
CA GLU A 146 -8.49 3.89 23.07
C GLU A 146 -7.41 3.43 22.08
N LEU A 147 -6.98 4.34 21.20
CA LEU A 147 -5.78 4.19 20.39
C LEU A 147 -4.71 5.12 20.94
N VAL A 148 -3.58 4.55 21.36
CA VAL A 148 -2.36 5.28 21.73
C VAL A 148 -1.31 5.00 20.67
N PHE A 149 -0.76 6.04 20.07
CA PHE A 149 0.33 5.94 19.09
C PHE A 149 1.49 6.84 19.55
N ASP A 150 2.67 6.26 19.66
CA ASP A 150 3.84 6.93 20.24
C ASP A 150 4.57 7.85 19.24
N GLY A 151 4.14 7.87 17.97
CA GLY A 151 4.67 8.73 16.93
C GLY A 151 5.41 7.98 15.83
N GLY A 152 6.11 8.72 14.98
CA GLY A 152 6.83 8.10 13.88
C GLY A 152 7.53 9.10 12.97
N ARG A 153 8.25 8.55 12.00
CA ARG A 153 9.08 9.30 11.05
C ARG A 153 8.96 8.65 9.68
N LEU A 154 8.64 9.43 8.67
CA LEU A 154 8.65 9.00 7.28
C LEU A 154 9.73 9.81 6.56
N HIS A 155 10.51 9.13 5.75
CA HIS A 155 11.49 9.73 4.87
C HIS A 155 11.24 9.26 3.45
N VAL A 156 11.07 10.19 2.54
CA VAL A 156 10.92 9.92 1.10
C VAL A 156 12.14 10.46 0.41
N SER A 157 12.75 9.72 -0.50
CA SER A 157 13.82 10.23 -1.34
C SER A 157 13.78 9.60 -2.72
N GLY A 158 14.16 10.35 -3.74
CA GLY A 158 14.11 9.83 -5.09
C GLY A 158 14.32 10.88 -6.16
N GLU A 159 14.25 10.40 -7.39
CA GLU A 159 14.19 11.20 -8.60
C GLU A 159 13.02 10.70 -9.45
N GLN A 160 12.79 11.36 -10.58
CA GLN A 160 11.74 10.93 -11.51
C GLN A 160 11.96 9.46 -11.91
N GLY A 161 10.92 8.63 -11.76
CA GLY A 161 11.00 7.21 -12.10
C GLY A 161 11.60 6.30 -11.01
N ASP A 162 12.19 6.81 -9.93
CA ASP A 162 12.75 6.00 -8.82
C ASP A 162 12.55 6.70 -7.46
N TRP A 163 11.65 6.15 -6.64
CA TRP A 163 11.30 6.65 -5.32
C TRP A 163 11.54 5.60 -4.23
N ARG A 164 12.08 6.06 -3.10
CA ARG A 164 12.27 5.27 -1.89
C ARG A 164 11.50 5.91 -0.74
N LEU A 165 10.74 5.10 -0.02
CA LEU A 165 10.06 5.48 1.22
C LEU A 165 10.63 4.64 2.36
N ARG A 166 11.02 5.29 3.46
CA ARG A 166 11.35 4.65 4.72
C ARG A 166 10.47 5.22 5.81
N ALA A 167 9.56 4.42 6.34
CA ALA A 167 8.79 4.76 7.53
C ALA A 167 9.32 4.00 8.73
N HIS A 168 9.47 4.70 9.84
CA HIS A 168 9.66 4.13 11.16
C HIS A 168 8.49 4.60 12.01
N LEU A 169 7.65 3.66 12.42
CA LEU A 169 6.52 3.93 13.29
C LEU A 169 6.89 3.43 14.68
N ASP A 170 6.72 4.28 15.68
CA ASP A 170 6.87 3.90 17.07
C ASP A 170 5.69 2.99 17.48
N ALA A 171 5.76 2.47 18.70
CA ALA A 171 4.74 1.55 19.19
C ALA A 171 3.34 2.18 19.19
N TRP A 172 2.33 1.34 18.99
CA TRP A 172 0.94 1.73 19.19
C TRP A 172 0.16 0.63 19.90
N ARG A 173 -0.90 1.06 20.59
CA ARG A 173 -1.82 0.20 21.29
C ARG A 173 -3.25 0.59 20.99
N LEU A 174 -4.04 -0.37 20.54
CA LEU A 174 -5.47 -0.27 20.44
C LEU A 174 -6.10 -1.12 21.55
N THR A 175 -6.97 -0.50 22.33
CA THR A 175 -7.74 -1.16 23.39
C THR A 175 -9.21 -0.95 23.12
N ASP A 176 -10.05 -1.96 23.34
CA ASP A 176 -11.51 -1.85 23.20
C ASP A 176 -12.27 -2.05 24.53
N GLY A 177 -11.54 -2.02 25.64
CA GLY A 177 -12.02 -2.24 27.01
C GLY A 177 -11.89 -3.70 27.47
N VAL A 178 -11.89 -4.67 26.55
CA VAL A 178 -11.81 -6.12 26.86
C VAL A 178 -10.54 -6.74 26.30
N ALA A 179 -10.21 -6.38 25.07
CA ALA A 179 -9.02 -6.81 24.37
C ALA A 179 -8.07 -5.62 24.15
N SER A 180 -6.79 -5.94 24.04
CA SER A 180 -5.78 -4.98 23.61
C SER A 180 -4.86 -5.61 22.57
N LEU A 181 -4.61 -4.84 21.52
CA LEU A 181 -3.60 -5.10 20.50
C LEU A 181 -2.49 -4.07 20.69
N SER A 182 -1.29 -4.53 21.04
CA SER A 182 -0.09 -3.69 21.06
C SER A 182 0.82 -4.10 19.91
N ILE A 183 1.21 -3.14 19.07
CA ILE A 183 2.22 -3.33 18.04
C ILE A 183 3.44 -2.52 18.47
N GLY A 184 4.60 -3.17 18.53
CA GLY A 184 5.88 -2.53 18.81
C GLY A 184 6.38 -1.68 17.65
N PRO A 185 7.62 -1.18 17.72
CA PRO A 185 8.20 -0.42 16.63
C PRO A 185 8.15 -1.20 15.32
N SER A 186 7.86 -0.49 14.23
CA SER A 186 7.82 -1.08 12.90
C SER A 186 8.59 -0.24 11.90
N THR A 187 9.16 -0.92 10.91
CA THR A 187 9.87 -0.29 9.80
C THR A 187 9.26 -0.73 8.49
N LEU A 188 8.94 0.23 7.62
CA LEU A 188 8.52 0.01 6.25
C LEU A 188 9.59 0.60 5.34
N ASN A 189 10.18 -0.25 4.50
CA ASN A 189 11.04 0.20 3.42
C ASN A 189 10.33 -0.13 2.11
N SER A 190 10.00 0.88 1.32
CA SER A 190 9.38 0.74 0.01
C SER A 190 10.27 1.35 -1.05
N HIS A 191 10.42 0.66 -2.18
CA HIS A 191 11.12 1.13 -3.36
C HIS A 191 10.18 1.00 -4.55
N TYR A 192 9.90 2.13 -5.21
CA TYR A 192 8.99 2.22 -6.34
C TYR A 192 9.72 2.81 -7.53
N ALA A 193 9.87 2.02 -8.60
CA ALA A 193 10.45 2.46 -9.86
C ALA A 193 9.42 2.33 -10.98
N TYR A 194 9.36 3.30 -11.89
CA TYR A 194 8.37 3.34 -12.96
C TYR A 194 8.91 4.01 -14.23
N THR A 195 8.31 3.67 -15.37
CA THR A 195 8.55 4.33 -16.65
C THR A 195 7.59 5.49 -16.86
N GLU A 196 7.75 6.25 -17.95
CA GLU A 196 6.82 7.32 -18.35
C GLU A 196 5.35 6.84 -18.29
N ASP A 197 4.47 7.70 -17.77
CA ASP A 197 3.04 7.45 -17.52
C ASP A 197 2.73 6.21 -16.65
N ALA A 198 3.70 5.74 -15.86
CA ALA A 198 3.63 4.50 -15.09
C ALA A 198 3.26 3.28 -15.96
N HIS A 199 3.65 3.28 -17.24
CA HIS A 199 3.33 2.20 -18.17
C HIS A 199 3.85 0.84 -17.67
N ALA A 200 5.08 0.80 -17.19
CA ALA A 200 5.64 -0.30 -16.41
C ALA A 200 6.13 0.22 -15.06
N PHE A 201 6.00 -0.60 -14.02
CA PHE A 201 6.50 -0.26 -12.69
C PHE A 201 6.92 -1.49 -11.89
N THR A 202 7.79 -1.28 -10.92
CA THR A 202 8.17 -2.26 -9.90
C THR A 202 8.09 -1.62 -8.54
N GLN A 203 7.41 -2.27 -7.61
CA GLN A 203 7.31 -1.87 -6.22
C GLN A 203 7.82 -3.00 -5.33
N GLU A 204 8.75 -2.71 -4.44
CA GLU A 204 9.22 -3.62 -3.41
C GLU A 204 8.98 -3.01 -2.04
N ASP A 205 8.09 -3.61 -1.25
CA ASP A 205 7.77 -3.20 0.10
C ASP A 205 8.27 -4.24 1.09
N ARG A 206 8.96 -3.80 2.14
CA ARG A 206 9.37 -4.63 3.26
C ARG A 206 8.91 -3.99 4.55
N LEU A 207 7.93 -4.62 5.19
CA LEU A 207 7.46 -4.29 6.52
C LEU A 207 8.09 -5.25 7.53
N GLN A 208 8.68 -4.70 8.59
CA GLN A 208 9.14 -5.44 9.74
C GLN A 208 8.46 -4.89 10.99
N VAL A 209 7.84 -5.76 11.76
CA VAL A 209 7.22 -5.44 13.05
C VAL A 209 8.01 -6.16 14.13
N GLU A 210 8.62 -5.40 15.04
CA GLU A 210 9.51 -5.98 16.07
C GLU A 210 8.73 -6.89 17.03
N SER A 211 7.54 -6.45 17.44
CA SER A 211 6.66 -7.23 18.31
C SER A 211 5.20 -6.91 18.08
N MET A 212 4.34 -7.89 18.34
CA MET A 212 2.89 -7.77 18.34
C MET A 212 2.36 -8.56 19.55
N ALA A 213 1.51 -7.94 20.36
CA ALA A 213 0.90 -8.58 21.51
C ALA A 213 -0.62 -8.43 21.42
N TRP A 214 -1.32 -9.56 21.45
CA TRP A 214 -2.78 -9.62 21.56
C TRP A 214 -3.15 -10.15 22.93
N ARG A 215 -3.87 -9.36 23.71
CA ARG A 215 -4.33 -9.73 25.06
C ARG A 215 -5.85 -9.65 25.12
N GLN A 216 -6.47 -10.73 25.56
CA GLN A 216 -7.88 -10.82 25.92
C GLN A 216 -8.01 -11.72 27.17
N PRO A 217 -9.17 -11.75 27.87
CA PRO A 217 -9.28 -12.39 29.19
C PRO A 217 -8.79 -13.85 29.26
N GLU A 218 -8.93 -14.62 28.18
CA GLU A 218 -8.60 -16.06 28.14
C GLU A 218 -7.42 -16.38 27.22
N LEU A 219 -6.82 -15.40 26.54
CA LEU A 219 -5.76 -15.64 25.56
C LEU A 219 -4.76 -14.48 25.52
N SER A 220 -3.49 -14.84 25.57
CA SER A 220 -2.36 -13.93 25.41
C SER A 220 -1.47 -14.47 24.31
N LEU A 221 -1.33 -13.73 23.23
CA LEU A 221 -0.42 -14.06 22.13
C LEU A 221 0.63 -12.98 22.03
N ASP A 222 1.89 -13.38 21.95
CA ASP A 222 3.02 -12.49 21.72
C ASP A 222 3.77 -12.99 20.48
N ALA A 223 3.75 -12.22 19.41
CA ALA A 223 4.50 -12.47 18.18
C ALA A 223 5.71 -11.55 18.10
N SER A 224 6.83 -12.04 17.57
CA SER A 224 8.05 -11.25 17.41
C SER A 224 8.67 -11.45 16.04
N ASN A 225 9.33 -10.40 15.55
CA ASN A 225 10.07 -10.39 14.27
C ASN A 225 9.21 -10.72 13.03
N LEU A 226 7.93 -10.34 13.03
CA LEU A 226 7.07 -10.48 11.86
C LEU A 226 7.65 -9.67 10.70
N ARG A 227 7.87 -10.32 9.56
CA ARG A 227 8.35 -9.69 8.34
C ARG A 227 7.40 -9.99 7.19
N VAL A 228 7.01 -8.95 6.48
CA VAL A 228 6.21 -9.04 5.26
C VAL A 228 6.99 -8.37 4.14
N THR A 229 7.24 -9.11 3.07
CA THR A 229 7.84 -8.60 1.84
C THR A 229 6.80 -8.73 0.73
N ASN A 230 6.51 -7.63 0.05
CA ASN A 230 5.65 -7.58 -1.12
C ASN A 230 6.46 -7.08 -2.31
N ARG A 231 6.37 -7.77 -3.44
CA ARG A 231 6.94 -7.31 -4.70
C ARG A 231 5.85 -7.30 -5.77
N THR A 232 5.56 -6.13 -6.29
CA THR A 232 4.61 -5.93 -7.39
C THR A 232 5.37 -5.47 -8.63
N ALA A 233 5.12 -6.08 -9.77
CA ALA A 233 5.74 -5.71 -11.04
C ALA A 233 4.68 -5.70 -12.15
N LEU A 234 4.52 -4.56 -12.81
CA LEU A 234 3.73 -4.42 -14.03
C LEU A 234 4.70 -4.28 -15.20
N ASP A 235 4.65 -5.24 -16.13
CA ASP A 235 5.39 -5.18 -17.39
C ASP A 235 4.44 -4.95 -18.58
N GLU A 236 4.93 -5.06 -19.82
CA GLU A 236 4.11 -4.87 -21.03
C GLU A 236 2.90 -5.83 -21.11
N ARG A 237 2.97 -7.00 -20.47
CA ARG A 237 2.03 -8.12 -20.65
C ARG A 237 1.18 -8.37 -19.41
N GLU A 238 1.82 -8.45 -18.25
CA GLU A 238 1.15 -8.86 -17.01
C GLU A 238 1.53 -8.01 -15.79
N LEU A 239 0.60 -7.97 -14.84
CA LEU A 239 0.88 -7.62 -13.44
C LEU A 239 1.19 -8.91 -12.66
N ARG A 240 2.31 -8.91 -11.95
CA ARG A 240 2.72 -9.96 -11.02
C ARG A 240 2.87 -9.40 -9.62
N MET A 241 2.39 -10.13 -8.62
CA MET A 241 2.51 -9.80 -7.21
C MET A 241 3.08 -11.01 -6.45
N GLN A 242 4.15 -10.82 -5.69
CA GLN A 242 4.76 -11.82 -4.83
C GLN A 242 4.67 -11.35 -3.38
N LEU A 243 4.22 -12.23 -2.50
CA LEU A 243 4.04 -11.95 -1.08
C LEU A 243 4.75 -13.03 -0.27
N ASP A 244 5.76 -12.61 0.49
CA ASP A 244 6.48 -13.43 1.45
C ASP A 244 6.17 -12.93 2.86
N ILE A 245 5.64 -13.81 3.71
CA ILE A 245 5.35 -13.56 5.13
C ILE A 245 6.19 -14.51 5.97
N ASP A 246 7.00 -13.97 6.85
CA ASP A 246 7.72 -14.68 7.91
C ASP A 246 7.07 -14.27 9.23
N LEU A 247 6.34 -15.21 9.84
CA LEU A 247 5.59 -15.00 11.08
C LEU A 247 6.50 -14.89 12.31
N GLY A 248 7.79 -15.22 12.17
CA GLY A 248 8.73 -15.32 13.27
C GLY A 248 8.27 -16.33 14.32
N GLU A 249 8.29 -15.92 15.59
CA GLU A 249 7.79 -16.72 16.70
C GLU A 249 6.52 -16.12 17.28
N VAL A 250 5.45 -16.91 17.31
CA VAL A 250 4.23 -16.64 18.06
C VAL A 250 4.24 -17.48 19.33
N GLN A 251 4.10 -16.82 20.47
CA GLN A 251 4.16 -17.43 21.79
C GLN A 251 2.84 -17.22 22.54
N THR A 252 2.51 -18.18 23.39
CA THR A 252 1.43 -18.07 24.38
C THR A 252 1.94 -18.59 25.72
N ALA A 253 1.64 -17.88 26.81
CA ALA A 253 2.11 -18.23 28.16
C ALA A 253 3.63 -18.53 28.26
N GLY A 254 4.45 -17.85 27.44
CA GLY A 254 5.91 -18.02 27.41
C GLY A 254 6.39 -19.29 26.67
N GLN A 255 5.52 -19.99 25.94
CA GLN A 255 5.87 -21.13 25.10
C GLN A 255 5.60 -20.83 23.63
N VAL A 256 6.43 -21.36 22.73
CA VAL A 256 6.25 -21.21 21.28
C VAL A 256 5.00 -21.97 20.84
N LEU A 257 4.01 -21.22 20.39
CA LEU A 257 2.76 -21.72 19.85
C LEU A 257 2.92 -22.06 18.37
N LEU A 258 3.52 -21.17 17.59
CA LEU A 258 3.58 -21.27 16.13
C LEU A 258 4.81 -20.52 15.60
N THR A 259 5.49 -21.13 14.64
CA THR A 259 6.43 -20.46 13.73
C THR A 259 5.99 -20.76 12.30
N GLY A 260 6.39 -19.90 11.35
CA GLY A 260 6.12 -20.24 9.96
C GLY A 260 6.40 -19.18 8.93
N GLU A 261 6.38 -19.64 7.69
CA GLU A 261 6.65 -18.87 6.48
C GLU A 261 5.57 -19.16 5.43
N LEU A 262 5.20 -18.14 4.68
CA LEU A 262 4.24 -18.20 3.58
C LEU A 262 4.79 -17.44 2.38
N ALA A 263 4.86 -18.08 1.23
CA ALA A 263 5.22 -17.47 -0.04
C ALA A 263 4.08 -17.70 -1.05
N LEU A 264 3.53 -16.59 -1.56
CA LEU A 264 2.44 -16.55 -2.53
C LEU A 264 2.87 -15.77 -3.77
N GLU A 265 2.45 -16.21 -4.95
CA GLU A 265 2.58 -15.44 -6.20
C GLU A 265 1.24 -15.36 -6.92
N LEU A 266 0.80 -14.15 -7.25
CA LEU A 266 -0.30 -13.88 -8.17
C LEU A 266 0.27 -13.39 -9.51
N SER A 267 -0.03 -14.09 -10.59
CA SER A 267 0.48 -13.79 -11.94
C SER A 267 -0.64 -13.80 -12.99
N ARG A 268 -0.30 -13.40 -14.23
CA ARG A 268 -1.19 -13.40 -15.40
C ARG A 268 -2.41 -12.49 -15.28
N LEU A 269 -2.28 -11.39 -14.57
CA LEU A 269 -3.25 -10.31 -14.60
C LEU A 269 -2.95 -9.44 -15.82
N ASN A 270 -3.91 -9.27 -16.74
CA ASN A 270 -3.65 -8.58 -18.01
C ASN A 270 -3.29 -7.10 -17.79
N ALA A 271 -2.10 -6.70 -18.25
CA ALA A 271 -1.56 -5.36 -18.03
C ALA A 271 -2.35 -4.26 -18.77
N ASP A 272 -2.73 -4.50 -20.03
CA ASP A 272 -3.45 -3.51 -20.84
C ASP A 272 -4.85 -3.22 -20.28
N ALA A 273 -5.56 -4.26 -19.86
CA ALA A 273 -6.86 -4.13 -19.20
C ALA A 273 -6.76 -3.39 -17.86
N LEU A 274 -5.67 -3.60 -17.10
CA LEU A 274 -5.40 -2.87 -15.87
C LEU A 274 -5.19 -1.39 -16.15
N ARG A 275 -4.31 -1.05 -17.11
CA ARG A 275 -4.07 0.34 -17.54
C ARG A 275 -5.36 1.00 -18.03
N ALA A 276 -6.19 0.29 -18.80
CA ALA A 276 -7.48 0.78 -19.27
C ALA A 276 -8.46 1.03 -18.12
N SER A 277 -8.50 0.12 -17.13
CA SER A 277 -9.31 0.28 -15.91
C SER A 277 -8.92 1.54 -15.14
N MET A 278 -7.61 1.77 -14.95
CA MET A 278 -7.08 2.95 -14.27
C MET A 278 -7.33 4.24 -15.06
N SER A 279 -7.20 4.20 -16.39
CA SER A 279 -7.57 5.34 -17.25
C SER A 279 -9.04 5.70 -17.12
N ARG A 280 -9.93 4.69 -17.16
CA ARG A 280 -11.37 4.90 -17.02
C ARG A 280 -11.74 5.45 -15.64
N LEU A 281 -11.10 4.94 -14.59
CA LEU A 281 -11.29 5.45 -13.23
C LEU A 281 -10.92 6.94 -13.13
N ARG A 282 -9.83 7.36 -13.77
CA ARG A 282 -9.41 8.77 -13.83
C ARG A 282 -10.40 9.64 -14.60
N GLU A 283 -10.88 9.19 -15.76
CA GLU A 283 -11.93 9.92 -16.51
C GLU A 283 -13.18 10.15 -15.65
N LEU A 284 -13.59 9.13 -14.89
CA LEU A 284 -14.74 9.23 -14.00
C LEU A 284 -14.50 10.20 -12.85
N ALA A 285 -13.34 10.15 -12.21
CA ALA A 285 -12.98 11.09 -11.15
C ALA A 285 -12.90 12.54 -11.66
N ALA A 286 -12.24 12.77 -12.81
CA ALA A 286 -12.09 14.10 -13.41
C ALA A 286 -13.44 14.70 -13.87
N SER A 287 -14.41 13.86 -14.21
CA SER A 287 -15.73 14.32 -14.65
C SER A 287 -16.61 14.89 -13.52
N GLY A 288 -16.14 14.88 -12.27
CA GLY A 288 -16.84 15.49 -11.13
C GLY A 288 -18.10 14.73 -10.67
N HIS A 289 -18.30 13.50 -11.15
CA HIS A 289 -19.43 12.65 -10.75
C HIS A 289 -19.20 12.00 -9.38
N HIS A 290 -18.92 12.82 -8.35
CA HIS A 290 -18.71 12.40 -6.95
C HIS A 290 -19.96 11.79 -6.30
N GLN A 291 -21.09 11.70 -7.01
CA GLN A 291 -22.36 11.16 -6.55
C GLN A 291 -22.74 9.80 -7.17
N LEU A 292 -21.88 9.20 -8.02
CA LEU A 292 -22.17 7.85 -8.54
C LEU A 292 -22.31 6.87 -7.38
N ASP A 293 -23.42 6.13 -7.36
CA ASP A 293 -23.56 5.03 -6.42
C ASP A 293 -22.46 3.99 -6.69
N ARG A 294 -22.01 3.29 -5.65
CA ARG A 294 -20.95 2.27 -5.72
C ARG A 294 -21.23 1.24 -6.83
N ARG A 295 -22.51 0.88 -7.01
CA ARG A 295 -22.94 -0.04 -8.06
C ARG A 295 -22.81 0.54 -9.46
N GLU A 296 -23.15 1.82 -9.66
CA GLU A 296 -23.04 2.48 -10.96
C GLU A 296 -21.57 2.66 -11.37
N LEU A 297 -20.72 3.02 -10.41
CA LEU A 297 -19.28 3.05 -10.62
C LEU A 297 -18.73 1.68 -11.00
N LEU A 298 -19.08 0.64 -10.23
CA LEU A 298 -18.64 -0.72 -10.50
C LEU A 298 -19.13 -1.19 -11.87
N ALA A 299 -20.36 -0.88 -12.26
CA ALA A 299 -20.90 -1.23 -13.58
C ALA A 299 -20.12 -0.59 -14.74
N GLN A 300 -19.57 0.61 -14.55
CA GLN A 300 -18.75 1.29 -15.56
C GLN A 300 -17.33 0.75 -15.64
N LEU A 301 -16.76 0.30 -14.53
CA LEU A 301 -15.41 -0.27 -14.47
C LEU A 301 -15.39 -1.76 -14.82
N GLU A 302 -16.48 -2.47 -14.56
CA GLU A 302 -16.62 -3.92 -14.70
C GLU A 302 -16.09 -4.47 -16.04
N PRO A 303 -16.39 -3.89 -17.21
CA PRO A 303 -15.89 -4.43 -18.48
C PRO A 303 -14.35 -4.48 -18.54
N HIS A 304 -13.69 -3.48 -17.98
CA HIS A 304 -12.23 -3.40 -17.96
C HIS A 304 -11.65 -4.30 -16.85
N MET A 305 -12.30 -4.33 -15.67
CA MET A 305 -11.88 -5.19 -14.55
C MET A 305 -11.98 -6.69 -14.89
N LEU A 306 -13.02 -7.10 -15.62
CA LEU A 306 -13.16 -8.48 -16.09
C LEU A 306 -12.03 -8.84 -17.06
N GLN A 307 -11.65 -7.93 -17.96
CA GLN A 307 -10.57 -8.17 -18.92
C GLN A 307 -9.21 -8.35 -18.24
N VAL A 308 -9.00 -7.83 -17.02
CA VAL A 308 -7.78 -8.15 -16.23
C VAL A 308 -7.65 -9.65 -16.01
N LEU A 309 -8.76 -10.38 -15.94
CA LEU A 309 -8.79 -11.82 -15.71
C LEU A 309 -8.75 -12.66 -17.00
N GLN A 310 -8.60 -12.05 -18.18
CA GLN A 310 -8.72 -12.75 -19.46
C GLN A 310 -7.60 -13.76 -19.72
N ASP A 311 -6.40 -13.49 -19.18
CA ASP A 311 -5.21 -14.33 -19.35
C ASP A 311 -5.14 -15.47 -18.33
N SER A 312 -6.26 -15.77 -17.66
CA SER A 312 -6.38 -16.79 -16.64
C SER A 312 -5.38 -16.60 -15.49
N PRO A 313 -5.66 -15.64 -14.59
CA PRO A 313 -4.84 -15.38 -13.42
C PRO A 313 -4.56 -16.64 -12.62
N ARG A 314 -3.35 -16.69 -12.10
CA ARG A 314 -2.82 -17.84 -11.36
C ARG A 314 -2.31 -17.36 -10.01
N LEU A 315 -2.81 -17.96 -8.95
CA LEU A 315 -2.34 -17.81 -7.58
C LEU A 315 -1.57 -19.08 -7.19
N ASP A 316 -0.26 -18.97 -7.09
CA ASP A 316 0.62 -20.03 -6.63
C ASP A 316 0.88 -19.88 -5.13
N LEU A 317 0.65 -20.96 -4.38
CA LEU A 317 1.19 -21.15 -3.05
C LEU A 317 2.54 -21.83 -3.22
N LEU A 318 3.60 -21.02 -3.29
CA LEU A 318 4.96 -21.51 -3.53
C LEU A 318 5.47 -22.31 -2.33
N ASN A 319 5.14 -21.87 -1.12
CA ASN A 319 5.52 -22.54 0.11
C ASN A 319 4.67 -22.03 1.27
N LEU A 320 4.04 -22.93 2.01
CA LEU A 320 3.54 -22.70 3.36
C LEU A 320 4.25 -23.68 4.28
N GLN A 321 4.96 -23.16 5.27
CA GLN A 321 5.56 -23.95 6.34
C GLN A 321 5.06 -23.39 7.66
N LEU A 322 4.33 -24.21 8.41
CA LEU A 322 3.87 -23.87 9.76
C LEU A 322 4.34 -24.97 10.69
N ASP A 323 4.91 -24.59 11.83
CA ASP A 323 5.28 -25.53 12.89
C ASP A 323 4.70 -25.04 14.21
N SER A 324 3.98 -25.93 14.90
CA SER A 324 3.39 -25.69 16.21
C SER A 324 3.92 -26.72 17.20
N PRO A 325 5.06 -26.45 17.85
CA PRO A 325 5.66 -27.36 18.82
C PRO A 325 4.72 -27.70 19.97
N MET A 326 3.95 -26.72 20.44
CA MET A 326 3.00 -26.89 21.55
C MET A 326 1.87 -27.87 21.20
N MET A 327 1.43 -27.90 19.93
CA MET A 327 0.39 -28.81 19.45
C MET A 327 0.96 -30.09 18.83
N GLY A 328 2.28 -30.15 18.60
CA GLY A 328 2.93 -31.23 17.84
C GLY A 328 2.44 -31.30 16.40
N LEU A 329 2.10 -30.16 15.79
CA LEU A 329 1.56 -30.06 14.44
C LEU A 329 2.55 -29.35 13.53
N SER A 330 2.79 -29.91 12.36
CA SER A 330 3.46 -29.22 11.26
C SER A 330 2.58 -29.24 10.02
N ALA A 331 2.70 -28.20 9.20
CA ALA A 331 2.08 -28.13 7.90
C ALA A 331 3.09 -27.67 6.86
N HIS A 332 3.28 -28.49 5.83
CA HIS A 332 4.03 -28.12 4.64
C HIS A 332 3.09 -28.24 3.44
N VAL A 333 2.73 -27.10 2.84
CA VAL A 333 1.74 -27.04 1.78
C VAL A 333 2.26 -26.21 0.61
N ASP A 334 2.10 -26.73 -0.59
CA ASP A 334 2.25 -25.99 -1.84
C ASP A 334 1.04 -26.25 -2.74
N GLY A 335 0.90 -25.47 -3.81
CA GLY A 335 -0.15 -25.67 -4.76
C GLY A 335 -0.40 -24.47 -5.65
N SER A 336 -1.46 -24.56 -6.45
CA SER A 336 -1.83 -23.50 -7.35
C SER A 336 -3.33 -23.44 -7.57
N LEU A 337 -3.84 -22.23 -7.72
CA LEU A 337 -5.22 -21.93 -8.05
C LEU A 337 -5.25 -21.07 -9.31
N PHE A 338 -6.07 -21.45 -10.26
CA PHE A 338 -6.23 -20.79 -11.53
C PHE A 338 -7.67 -20.34 -11.71
N PHE A 339 -7.82 -19.20 -12.38
CA PHE A 339 -9.10 -18.71 -12.81
C PHE A 339 -9.30 -18.96 -14.31
N ASP A 340 -10.43 -19.52 -14.72
CA ASP A 340 -10.81 -19.68 -16.13
C ASP A 340 -11.34 -18.36 -16.71
N GLY A 341 -10.45 -17.67 -17.44
CA GLY A 341 -10.69 -16.38 -18.08
C GLY A 341 -11.47 -16.43 -19.39
N ARG A 342 -11.97 -17.60 -19.81
CA ARG A 342 -12.79 -17.71 -21.03
C ARG A 342 -14.21 -17.22 -20.79
N ARG A 343 -14.89 -16.67 -21.80
CA ARG A 343 -16.32 -16.28 -21.70
C ARG A 343 -16.62 -15.39 -20.48
N LEU A 344 -15.82 -14.34 -20.28
CA LEU A 344 -15.99 -13.39 -19.18
C LEU A 344 -17.33 -12.63 -19.27
N ASP A 345 -17.94 -12.60 -20.45
CA ASP A 345 -19.27 -12.03 -20.70
C ASP A 345 -20.40 -12.68 -19.87
N GLU A 346 -20.17 -13.91 -19.37
CA GLU A 346 -21.10 -14.60 -18.47
C GLU A 346 -21.00 -14.15 -17.00
N LEU A 347 -19.98 -13.37 -16.67
CA LEU A 347 -19.72 -12.90 -15.32
C LEU A 347 -20.14 -11.43 -15.18
N ARG A 348 -20.62 -11.08 -13.99
CA ARG A 348 -20.83 -9.71 -13.54
C ARG A 348 -20.21 -9.57 -12.16
N LEU A 349 -19.47 -8.49 -11.93
CA LEU A 349 -19.04 -8.08 -10.60
C LEU A 349 -20.16 -7.36 -9.86
N VAL A 350 -21.00 -6.59 -10.56
CA VAL A 350 -22.12 -5.84 -9.95
C VAL A 350 -23.10 -6.77 -9.23
N ASP A 351 -23.28 -7.98 -9.76
CA ASP A 351 -24.19 -8.99 -9.22
C ASP A 351 -23.47 -10.01 -8.32
N ILE A 352 -22.25 -9.74 -7.84
CA ILE A 352 -21.48 -10.72 -7.04
C ILE A 352 -22.16 -11.11 -5.72
N ASP A 353 -23.14 -10.34 -5.24
CA ASP A 353 -23.91 -10.70 -4.05
C ASP A 353 -24.97 -11.79 -4.36
N ASP A 354 -25.40 -11.94 -5.61
CA ASP A 354 -26.34 -12.96 -6.07
C ASP A 354 -25.72 -14.37 -5.89
N PRO A 355 -26.37 -15.29 -5.14
CA PRO A 355 -25.93 -16.67 -5.03
C PRO A 355 -25.60 -17.35 -6.37
N ASP A 356 -26.41 -17.13 -7.42
CA ASP A 356 -26.20 -17.76 -8.72
C ASP A 356 -24.96 -17.19 -9.43
N MET A 357 -24.70 -15.88 -9.25
CA MET A 357 -23.48 -15.25 -9.74
C MET A 357 -22.24 -15.72 -8.98
N ARG A 358 -22.31 -15.82 -7.64
CA ARG A 358 -21.22 -16.39 -6.82
C ARG A 358 -20.86 -17.80 -7.23
N GLU A 359 -21.87 -18.61 -7.52
CA GLU A 359 -21.68 -19.96 -8.01
C GLU A 359 -20.99 -19.97 -9.39
N ARG A 360 -21.36 -19.07 -10.31
CA ARG A 360 -20.66 -18.93 -11.60
C ARG A 360 -19.20 -18.54 -11.42
N TRP A 361 -18.90 -17.56 -10.57
CA TRP A 361 -17.53 -17.17 -10.22
C TRP A 361 -16.74 -18.35 -9.62
N ARG A 362 -17.33 -19.05 -8.65
CA ARG A 362 -16.71 -20.21 -8.00
C ARG A 362 -16.37 -21.29 -9.01
N ARG A 363 -17.26 -21.55 -9.99
CA ARG A 363 -17.04 -22.55 -11.05
C ARG A 363 -15.89 -22.23 -12.01
N ARG A 364 -15.34 -21.02 -11.99
CA ARG A 364 -14.16 -20.65 -12.77
C ARG A 364 -12.86 -20.95 -12.04
N LEU A 365 -12.91 -21.37 -10.78
CA LEU A 365 -11.73 -21.71 -10.00
C LEU A 365 -11.42 -23.18 -10.16
N ASP A 366 -10.20 -23.45 -10.61
CA ASP A 366 -9.60 -24.78 -10.69
C ASP A 366 -8.23 -24.73 -10.01
N GLY A 367 -7.81 -25.80 -9.34
CA GLY A 367 -6.53 -25.80 -8.65
C GLY A 367 -6.23 -27.12 -7.95
N ASP A 368 -5.03 -27.21 -7.43
CA ASP A 368 -4.52 -28.37 -6.71
C ASP A 368 -3.57 -27.89 -5.61
N PHE A 369 -3.69 -28.46 -4.42
CA PHE A 369 -2.82 -28.21 -3.29
C PHE A 369 -2.41 -29.52 -2.66
N THR A 370 -1.15 -29.61 -2.25
CA THR A 370 -0.61 -30.79 -1.60
C THR A 370 -0.13 -30.43 -0.20
N TRP A 371 -0.69 -31.07 0.83
CA TRP A 371 -0.16 -31.01 2.18
C TRP A 371 0.69 -32.25 2.44
N TYR A 372 2.00 -32.04 2.56
CA TYR A 372 2.98 -33.06 2.90
C TYR A 372 3.09 -33.31 4.40
N ASP A 373 3.53 -34.51 4.75
CA ASP A 373 3.78 -34.94 6.12
C ASP A 373 2.58 -34.66 7.05
N LEU A 374 1.38 -34.98 6.56
CA LEU A 374 0.12 -34.75 7.26
C LEU A 374 0.17 -35.35 8.69
N PRO A 375 0.01 -34.53 9.75
CA PRO A 375 0.00 -35.04 11.11
C PRO A 375 -1.13 -36.06 11.30
N THR A 376 -0.87 -37.14 12.04
CA THR A 376 -1.86 -38.21 12.27
C THR A 376 -3.17 -37.69 12.88
N VAL A 377 -3.10 -36.64 13.72
CA VAL A 377 -4.29 -36.01 14.30
C VAL A 377 -5.13 -35.27 13.25
N ALA A 378 -4.48 -34.64 12.26
CA ALA A 378 -5.19 -34.01 11.14
C ALA A 378 -5.84 -35.07 10.24
N ALA A 379 -5.15 -36.17 9.96
CA ALA A 379 -5.73 -37.31 9.25
C ALA A 379 -6.97 -37.87 9.96
N LEU A 380 -6.92 -38.02 11.30
CA LEU A 380 -8.06 -38.45 12.11
C LEU A 380 -9.24 -37.49 12.01
N TRP A 381 -9.02 -36.17 12.11
CA TRP A 381 -10.08 -35.16 11.99
C TRP A 381 -10.74 -35.16 10.62
N LEU A 382 -9.97 -35.44 9.57
CA LEU A 382 -10.46 -35.53 8.20
C LEU A 382 -11.10 -36.90 7.89
N GLY A 383 -11.13 -37.83 8.84
CA GLY A 383 -11.66 -39.19 8.64
C GLY A 383 -10.83 -40.02 7.65
N LEU A 384 -9.54 -39.72 7.53
CA LEU A 384 -8.60 -40.38 6.64
C LEU A 384 -7.88 -41.54 7.36
N PRO A 385 -7.36 -42.52 6.61
CA PRO A 385 -6.47 -43.54 7.16
C PRO A 385 -5.29 -42.93 7.91
N LEU A 386 -4.91 -43.49 9.07
CA LEU A 386 -3.85 -42.93 9.93
C LEU A 386 -2.45 -43.00 9.30
N ASP A 387 -2.29 -43.80 8.24
CA ASP A 387 -1.10 -43.92 7.41
C ASP A 387 -1.06 -42.91 6.26
N THR A 388 -2.08 -42.04 6.14
CA THR A 388 -2.10 -40.95 5.15
C THR A 388 -0.99 -39.95 5.46
N ARG A 389 0.02 -39.91 4.59
CA ARG A 389 1.14 -38.96 4.70
C ARG A 389 0.94 -37.69 3.89
N THR A 390 0.09 -37.75 2.88
CA THR A 390 -0.12 -36.65 1.94
C THR A 390 -1.61 -36.43 1.77
N LEU A 391 -2.03 -35.16 1.82
CA LEU A 391 -3.38 -34.72 1.52
C LEU A 391 -3.36 -33.96 0.20
N GLU A 392 -3.99 -34.51 -0.82
CA GLU A 392 -4.23 -33.81 -2.09
C GLU A 392 -5.60 -33.13 -2.00
N VAL A 393 -5.61 -31.82 -2.23
CA VAL A 393 -6.82 -31.00 -2.25
C VAL A 393 -7.00 -30.46 -3.67
N ASP A 394 -7.96 -31.02 -4.40
CA ASP A 394 -8.30 -30.57 -5.75
C ASP A 394 -9.48 -29.60 -5.69
N VAL A 395 -9.36 -28.47 -6.36
CA VAL A 395 -10.47 -27.56 -6.65
C VAL A 395 -10.84 -27.77 -8.11
N GLY A 396 -12.02 -28.34 -8.37
CA GLY A 396 -12.52 -28.56 -9.73
C GLY A 396 -13.85 -27.84 -9.93
N ARG A 397 -13.88 -26.82 -10.78
CA ARG A 397 -15.02 -25.92 -10.98
C ARG A 397 -15.57 -25.43 -9.64
N GLY A 398 -14.68 -24.99 -8.75
CA GLY A 398 -15.05 -24.47 -7.45
C GLY A 398 -15.58 -25.49 -6.45
N GLN A 399 -15.49 -26.79 -6.75
CA GLN A 399 -15.80 -27.85 -5.80
C GLN A 399 -14.50 -28.41 -5.24
N VAL A 400 -14.38 -28.42 -3.92
CA VAL A 400 -13.22 -28.95 -3.23
C VAL A 400 -13.36 -30.46 -3.06
N ARG A 401 -12.32 -31.18 -3.46
CA ARG A 401 -12.16 -32.62 -3.27
C ARG A 401 -10.87 -32.86 -2.49
N VAL A 402 -10.87 -33.90 -1.68
CA VAL A 402 -9.73 -34.30 -0.86
C VAL A 402 -9.43 -35.76 -1.16
N ASN A 403 -8.21 -36.05 -1.61
CA ASN A 403 -7.78 -37.38 -2.06
C ASN A 403 -8.79 -37.99 -3.04
N SER A 404 -9.21 -37.22 -4.06
CA SER A 404 -10.25 -37.58 -5.03
C SER A 404 -11.67 -37.84 -4.47
N ARG A 405 -11.94 -37.57 -3.18
CA ARG A 405 -13.27 -37.69 -2.57
C ARG A 405 -13.89 -36.32 -2.40
N SER A 406 -15.19 -36.18 -2.69
CA SER A 406 -15.90 -34.95 -2.35
C SER A 406 -15.93 -34.81 -0.83
N LEU A 407 -15.54 -33.63 -0.32
CA LEU A 407 -15.69 -33.35 1.10
C LEU A 407 -17.18 -33.48 1.48
N PRO A 408 -17.51 -34.00 2.68
CA PRO A 408 -18.85 -33.84 3.22
C PRO A 408 -19.20 -32.35 3.22
N GLN A 409 -20.48 -31.97 3.06
CA GLN A 409 -20.89 -30.58 3.23
C GLN A 409 -20.58 -30.15 4.66
N LEU A 410 -19.40 -29.56 4.85
CA LEU A 410 -19.04 -28.85 6.06
C LEU A 410 -19.75 -27.50 5.94
N TRP A 411 -20.95 -27.47 6.51
CA TRP A 411 -21.82 -26.32 6.81
C TRP A 411 -23.02 -26.16 5.86
N ARG A 412 -24.20 -25.97 6.48
CA ARG A 412 -25.48 -25.59 5.86
C ARG A 412 -25.85 -24.20 6.30
#